data_AF-A0A959R1M9-F1
#
_entry.id   AF-A0A959R1M9-F1
#
_cell.length_a   1.000
_cell.length_b   1.000
_cell.length_c   1.000
_cell.angle_alpha   90.00
_cell.angle_beta   90.00
_cell.angle_gamma   90.00
#
_symmetry.space_group_name_H-M   'P 1'
#
loop_
_entity.id
_entity.type
_entity.pdbx_description
1 polymer ?
#
loop_
_entity_poly.entity_id
_entity_poly.type
_entity_poly.pdbx_seq_one_letter_code
_entity_poly.pdbx_strand_id
1 'polypeptide(L)'
;MKIQETIFDENAIKHFYKDVLHQLLPKARHQSIGFFGPAEATRAGDVRIDLADSNEINLDSPYFYTKPYTFIHYTSVQSLMHILRSKKLRLYNLEGMDDKQEFVVPLKYLSKNLSAYQIGEIKKRIFCLSLCETSLEDKMQSLSAWREYGDKGNGVGIVLSFEEKYSKQWVYFMLSKIHYANTAHRKFQAIDKMYNEFKVKHNLTVNSFDNILYKYFAFHKHNMYKVEKEVRLIYCQGLSHYDEPSAHVDINRKNEKTSFIELELEWDWDEKTREFIIKQGITPHMVRPVISIDKIIFGYHIANNAKYEIAEVIHELTKDFKKKPEIVDSKLKEQF
;
A
#
# COMPACT_ATOMS: atom_id res chain seq x y z
N MET A 1 -22.33 43.93 7.42
CA MET A 1 -21.30 42.91 7.17
C MET A 1 -22.01 41.73 6.48
N LYS A 2 -21.90 41.61 5.16
CA LYS A 2 -22.53 40.50 4.42
C LYS A 2 -21.80 39.22 4.82
N ILE A 3 -22.54 38.22 5.28
CA ILE A 3 -22.02 36.86 5.45
C ILE A 3 -21.54 36.43 4.07
N GLN A 4 -20.25 36.15 3.95
CA GLN A 4 -19.68 35.61 2.72
C GLN A 4 -20.26 34.18 2.61
N GLU A 5 -21.31 34.00 1.80
CA GLU A 5 -21.83 32.67 1.52
C GLU A 5 -20.67 31.82 0.98
N THR A 6 -20.47 30.64 1.58
CA THR A 6 -19.41 29.73 1.17
C THR A 6 -19.64 29.34 -0.29
N ILE A 7 -18.64 29.55 -1.16
CA ILE A 7 -18.69 29.14 -2.59
C ILE A 7 -18.99 27.64 -2.74
N PHE A 8 -18.64 26.87 -1.71
CA PHE A 8 -18.92 25.45 -1.61
C PHE A 8 -20.35 25.19 -1.12
N ASP A 9 -21.08 24.36 -1.86
CA ASP A 9 -22.34 23.78 -1.40
C ASP A 9 -22.05 22.70 -0.34
N GLU A 10 -21.97 23.11 0.92
CA GLU A 10 -21.68 22.21 2.05
C GLU A 10 -22.66 21.05 2.14
N ASN A 11 -23.93 21.25 1.76
CA ASN A 11 -24.94 20.20 1.78
C ASN A 11 -24.67 19.17 0.70
N ALA A 12 -24.32 19.60 -0.52
CA ALA A 12 -23.88 18.69 -1.57
C ALA A 12 -22.61 17.92 -1.15
N ILE A 13 -21.64 18.57 -0.53
CA ILE A 13 -20.43 17.87 -0.03
C ILE A 13 -20.81 16.81 1.03
N LYS A 14 -21.69 17.14 1.99
CA LYS A 14 -22.19 16.16 2.98
C LYS A 14 -22.88 14.98 2.31
N HIS A 15 -23.68 15.22 1.26
CA HIS A 15 -24.32 14.19 0.47
C HIS A 15 -23.31 13.34 -0.31
N PHE A 16 -22.26 13.93 -0.90
CA PHE A 16 -21.18 13.18 -1.54
C PHE A 16 -20.54 12.19 -0.57
N TYR A 17 -20.20 12.64 0.65
CA TYR A 17 -19.66 11.75 1.66
C TYR A 17 -20.63 10.66 2.05
N LYS A 18 -21.84 11.02 2.50
CA LYS A 18 -22.82 10.05 3.03
C LYS A 18 -23.29 9.05 1.97
N ASP A 19 -23.68 9.56 0.82
CA ASP A 19 -24.40 8.79 -0.19
C ASP A 19 -23.42 8.08 -1.15
N VAL A 20 -22.20 8.59 -1.33
CA VAL A 20 -21.22 8.00 -2.26
C VAL A 20 -20.02 7.42 -1.52
N LEU A 21 -19.21 8.26 -0.87
CA LEU A 21 -17.89 7.86 -0.41
C LEU A 21 -17.91 6.93 0.80
N HIS A 22 -18.81 7.17 1.76
CA HIS A 22 -18.96 6.38 3.00
C HIS A 22 -19.50 4.97 2.74
N GLN A 23 -20.01 4.69 1.53
CA GLN A 23 -20.34 3.33 1.10
C GLN A 23 -19.10 2.46 0.88
N LEU A 24 -17.95 3.09 0.60
CA LEU A 24 -16.65 2.43 0.47
C LEU A 24 -15.77 2.63 1.71
N LEU A 25 -15.73 3.88 2.19
CA LEU A 25 -14.80 4.36 3.22
C LEU A 25 -15.60 5.07 4.33
N PRO A 26 -16.15 4.34 5.31
CA PRO A 26 -17.07 4.90 6.30
C PRO A 26 -16.48 6.03 7.15
N LYS A 27 -15.15 6.08 7.28
CA LYS A 27 -14.42 7.09 8.05
C LYS A 27 -13.71 8.12 7.17
N ALA A 28 -13.98 8.14 5.86
CA ALA A 28 -13.40 9.13 4.97
C ALA A 28 -13.78 10.55 5.39
N ARG A 29 -12.77 11.41 5.40
CA ARG A 29 -12.85 12.85 5.66
C ARG A 29 -11.83 13.56 4.78
N HIS A 30 -12.10 14.83 4.45
CA HIS A 30 -11.14 15.65 3.71
C HIS A 30 -10.10 16.27 4.65
N GLN A 31 -8.94 16.55 4.10
CA GLN A 31 -7.99 17.51 4.64
C GLN A 31 -8.23 18.90 4.06
N SER A 32 -8.57 18.98 2.77
CA SER A 32 -8.85 20.24 2.08
C SER A 32 -9.91 20.06 1.00
N ILE A 33 -10.59 21.16 0.69
CA ILE A 33 -11.48 21.28 -0.47
C ILE A 33 -11.02 22.51 -1.25
N GLY A 34 -10.73 22.31 -2.53
CA GLY A 34 -10.34 23.35 -3.47
C GLY A 34 -11.42 23.58 -4.53
N PHE A 35 -11.49 24.80 -5.03
CA PHE A 35 -12.32 25.20 -6.16
C PHE A 35 -11.43 25.78 -7.26
N PHE A 36 -11.70 25.38 -8.50
CA PHE A 36 -11.08 25.99 -9.69
C PHE A 36 -12.18 26.64 -10.52
N GLY A 37 -12.26 27.97 -10.46
CA GLY A 37 -13.17 28.74 -11.28
C GLY A 37 -12.94 30.24 -11.14
N PRO A 38 -13.70 31.06 -11.89
CA PRO A 38 -13.53 32.51 -11.91
C PRO A 38 -13.79 33.11 -10.53
N ALA A 39 -13.08 34.18 -10.18
CA ALA A 39 -13.17 34.84 -8.88
C ALA A 39 -14.59 35.35 -8.55
N GLU A 40 -15.41 35.56 -9.58
CA GLU A 40 -16.80 36.02 -9.48
C GLU A 40 -17.83 34.88 -9.36
N ALA A 41 -17.38 33.61 -9.35
CA ALA A 41 -18.28 32.47 -9.23
C ALA A 41 -19.00 32.49 -7.88
N THR A 42 -20.34 32.48 -7.92
CA THR A 42 -21.19 32.43 -6.72
C THR A 42 -21.40 31.01 -6.21
N ARG A 43 -21.08 29.99 -7.02
CA ARG A 43 -21.15 28.57 -6.65
C ARG A 43 -20.12 27.75 -7.41
N ALA A 44 -19.49 26.80 -6.74
CA ALA A 44 -18.59 25.84 -7.38
C ALA A 44 -19.38 24.78 -8.17
N GLY A 45 -19.13 24.68 -9.48
CA GLY A 45 -19.59 23.55 -10.30
C GLY A 45 -18.65 22.34 -10.24
N ASP A 46 -17.36 22.58 -9.98
CA ASP A 46 -16.32 21.58 -9.89
C ASP A 46 -15.45 21.81 -8.66
N VAL A 47 -15.24 20.78 -7.85
CA VAL A 47 -14.41 20.84 -6.65
C VAL A 47 -13.34 19.76 -6.68
N ARG A 48 -12.19 20.08 -6.08
CA ARG A 48 -11.15 19.11 -5.72
C ARG A 48 -11.30 18.80 -4.24
N ILE A 49 -11.41 17.52 -3.90
CA ILE A 49 -11.41 17.06 -2.51
C ILE A 49 -10.16 16.22 -2.30
N ASP A 50 -9.26 16.66 -1.42
CA ASP A 50 -8.12 15.86 -0.99
C ASP A 50 -8.49 15.20 0.36
N LEU A 51 -8.46 13.86 0.40
CA LEU A 51 -8.77 13.10 1.61
C LEU A 51 -7.66 13.25 2.64
N ALA A 52 -7.99 13.06 3.92
CA ALA A 52 -6.97 13.01 4.96
C ALA A 52 -5.98 11.87 4.69
N ASP A 53 -4.69 12.17 4.81
CA ASP A 53 -3.61 11.28 4.43
C ASP A 53 -3.38 10.09 5.37
N SER A 54 -3.97 10.13 6.56
CA SER A 54 -3.86 9.10 7.59
C SER A 54 -4.64 7.84 7.26
N ASN A 55 -4.08 6.67 7.56
CA ASN A 55 -4.69 5.35 7.37
C ASN A 55 -6.01 5.17 8.16
N GLU A 56 -6.29 6.02 9.15
CA GLU A 56 -7.55 6.10 9.89
C GLU A 56 -8.78 6.21 8.98
N ILE A 57 -8.66 6.86 7.81
CA ILE A 57 -9.79 7.00 6.87
C ILE A 57 -10.34 5.65 6.37
N ASN A 58 -9.52 4.60 6.48
CA ASN A 58 -9.86 3.26 6.03
C ASN A 58 -10.56 2.43 7.11
N LEU A 59 -10.65 2.91 8.35
CA LEU A 59 -11.34 2.19 9.43
C LEU A 59 -12.75 1.81 9.03
N ASP A 60 -13.17 0.62 9.47
CA ASP A 60 -14.45 -0.02 9.14
C ASP A 60 -14.66 -0.30 7.62
N SER A 61 -13.64 -0.10 6.79
CA SER A 61 -13.63 -0.51 5.38
C SER A 61 -12.89 -1.83 5.17
N PRO A 62 -13.07 -2.49 4.01
CA PRO A 62 -12.27 -3.65 3.62
C PRO A 62 -10.77 -3.38 3.49
N TYR A 63 -10.37 -2.10 3.41
CA TYR A 63 -9.00 -1.66 3.13
C TYR A 63 -8.19 -1.32 4.38
N PHE A 64 -8.74 -1.53 5.58
CA PHE A 64 -7.99 -1.43 6.83
C PHE A 64 -7.65 -2.83 7.34
N TYR A 65 -6.36 -3.15 7.35
CA TYR A 65 -5.89 -4.40 7.90
C TYR A 65 -6.03 -4.42 9.43
N THR A 66 -6.58 -5.51 9.98
CA THR A 66 -6.83 -5.64 11.43
C THR A 66 -5.78 -6.47 12.14
N LYS A 67 -5.69 -7.79 11.92
CA LYS A 67 -4.66 -8.70 12.49
C LYS A 67 -4.53 -10.00 11.69
N PRO A 68 -3.40 -10.74 11.81
CA PRO A 68 -2.16 -10.41 12.53
C PRO A 68 -1.21 -9.51 11.71
N TYR A 69 -0.40 -8.67 12.37
CA TYR A 69 0.57 -7.74 11.76
C TYR A 69 1.94 -8.38 11.48
N THR A 70 1.95 -9.67 11.19
CA THR A 70 3.16 -10.43 10.89
C THR A 70 2.98 -11.12 9.54
N PHE A 71 3.96 -10.97 8.66
CA PHE A 71 3.88 -11.38 7.26
C PHE A 71 5.20 -11.98 6.80
N ILE A 72 5.19 -12.68 5.66
CA ILE A 72 6.40 -13.24 5.05
C ILE A 72 6.67 -12.54 3.73
N HIS A 73 7.90 -12.07 3.55
CA HIS A 73 8.41 -11.57 2.28
C HIS A 73 9.40 -12.59 1.71
N TYR A 74 9.00 -13.28 0.64
CA TYR A 74 9.85 -14.25 -0.04
C TYR A 74 10.78 -13.54 -1.04
N THR A 75 12.08 -13.87 -1.00
CA THR A 75 13.08 -13.23 -1.85
C THR A 75 14.34 -14.09 -2.01
N SER A 76 15.33 -13.62 -2.77
CA SER A 76 16.63 -14.30 -2.90
C SER A 76 17.54 -14.01 -1.72
N VAL A 77 18.54 -14.88 -1.48
CA VAL A 77 19.59 -14.63 -0.47
C VAL A 77 20.31 -13.32 -0.74
N GLN A 78 20.62 -13.00 -2.00
CA GLN A 78 21.26 -11.73 -2.37
C GLN A 78 20.41 -10.53 -1.93
N SER A 79 19.10 -10.57 -2.17
CA SER A 79 18.18 -9.50 -1.79
C SER A 79 18.09 -9.35 -0.26
N LEU A 80 18.07 -10.47 0.48
CA LEU A 80 18.20 -10.45 1.94
C LEU A 80 19.47 -9.72 2.37
N MET A 81 20.63 -10.04 1.79
CA MET A 81 21.89 -9.38 2.16
C MET A 81 21.84 -7.87 1.92
N HIS A 82 21.19 -7.42 0.84
CA HIS A 82 20.97 -5.99 0.61
C HIS A 82 20.07 -5.37 1.68
N ILE A 83 18.94 -6.01 2.01
CA ILE A 83 18.01 -5.54 3.05
C ILE A 83 18.69 -5.43 4.41
N LEU A 84 19.48 -6.44 4.81
CA LEU A 84 20.18 -6.45 6.09
C LEU A 84 21.27 -5.37 6.17
N ARG A 85 22.06 -5.21 5.09
CA ARG A 85 23.13 -4.18 5.04
C ARG A 85 22.58 -2.76 5.05
N SER A 86 21.52 -2.50 4.28
CA SER A 86 20.92 -1.16 4.19
C SER A 86 19.97 -0.85 5.33
N LYS A 87 19.52 -1.87 6.08
CA LYS A 87 18.40 -1.81 7.02
C LYS A 87 17.13 -1.21 6.39
N LYS A 88 16.86 -1.52 5.11
CA LYS A 88 15.75 -0.94 4.36
C LYS A 88 15.06 -1.97 3.47
N LEU A 89 13.73 -1.85 3.40
CA LEU A 89 12.87 -2.53 2.44
C LEU A 89 12.60 -1.60 1.25
N ARG A 90 12.50 -2.17 0.05
CA ARG A 90 12.13 -1.43 -1.16
C ARG A 90 10.65 -1.62 -1.45
N LEU A 91 9.91 -0.52 -1.61
CA LEU A 91 8.56 -0.54 -2.13
C LEU A 91 8.64 -0.14 -3.60
N TYR A 92 8.37 -1.06 -4.51
CA TYR A 92 8.43 -0.83 -5.95
C TYR A 92 7.11 -0.25 -6.46
N ASN A 93 7.15 0.59 -7.49
CA ASN A 93 5.94 1.12 -8.12
C ASN A 93 5.09 0.00 -8.77
N LEU A 94 3.79 0.24 -8.93
CA LEU A 94 2.87 -0.74 -9.55
C LEU A 94 3.15 -0.98 -11.03
N GLU A 95 3.82 -0.05 -11.71
CA GLU A 95 4.08 -0.14 -13.16
C GLU A 95 5.08 -1.25 -13.47
N GLY A 96 6.11 -1.37 -12.62
CA GLY A 96 7.15 -2.39 -12.72
C GLY A 96 6.71 -3.78 -12.25
N MET A 97 5.47 -3.96 -11.81
CA MET A 97 4.97 -5.26 -11.33
C MET A 97 4.75 -6.27 -12.45
N ASP A 98 4.80 -7.55 -12.07
CA ASP A 98 4.66 -8.67 -12.99
C ASP A 98 3.22 -8.88 -13.47
N ASP A 99 2.24 -8.64 -12.61
CA ASP A 99 0.82 -8.70 -12.96
C ASP A 99 0.41 -7.43 -13.71
N LYS A 100 0.41 -7.50 -15.05
CA LYS A 100 -0.01 -6.37 -15.90
C LYS A 100 -1.53 -6.12 -15.84
N GLN A 101 -2.35 -7.07 -15.38
CA GLN A 101 -3.80 -6.94 -15.23
C GLN A 101 -4.20 -6.32 -13.89
N GLU A 102 -3.28 -6.28 -12.92
CA GLU A 102 -3.40 -5.49 -11.71
C GLU A 102 -3.77 -4.05 -12.06
N PHE A 103 -4.66 -3.43 -11.28
CA PHE A 103 -5.33 -2.15 -11.56
C PHE A 103 -6.37 -2.19 -12.70
N VAL A 104 -6.11 -2.90 -13.79
CA VAL A 104 -7.01 -2.96 -14.95
C VAL A 104 -8.30 -3.72 -14.62
N VAL A 105 -8.20 -4.77 -13.79
CA VAL A 105 -9.38 -5.56 -13.36
C VAL A 105 -10.48 -4.70 -12.73
N PRO A 106 -10.23 -3.92 -11.66
CA PRO A 106 -11.26 -3.06 -11.08
C PRO A 106 -11.66 -1.89 -11.99
N LEU A 107 -10.75 -1.39 -12.85
CA LEU A 107 -11.06 -0.31 -13.80
C LEU A 107 -12.19 -0.66 -14.76
N LYS A 108 -12.30 -1.93 -15.19
CA LYS A 108 -13.39 -2.42 -16.06
C LYS A 108 -14.79 -2.24 -15.46
N TYR A 109 -14.90 -1.99 -14.15
CA TYR A 109 -16.17 -1.78 -13.46
C TYR A 109 -16.54 -0.31 -13.32
N LEU A 110 -15.66 0.61 -13.74
CA LEU A 110 -15.99 2.03 -13.88
C LEU A 110 -16.49 2.30 -15.29
N SER A 111 -17.37 3.28 -15.44
CA SER A 111 -17.85 3.75 -16.76
C SER A 111 -16.78 4.63 -17.45
N LYS A 112 -15.53 4.14 -17.54
CA LYS A 112 -14.35 4.94 -17.95
C LYS A 112 -13.39 4.16 -18.84
N ASN A 113 -12.80 4.87 -19.79
CA ASN A 113 -11.77 4.37 -20.68
C ASN A 113 -10.50 5.20 -20.48
N LEU A 114 -9.57 4.69 -19.67
CA LEU A 114 -8.23 5.26 -19.56
C LEU A 114 -7.31 4.67 -20.62
N SER A 115 -6.44 5.51 -21.19
CA SER A 115 -5.37 5.04 -22.06
C SER A 115 -4.29 4.28 -21.27
N ALA A 116 -3.50 3.44 -21.96
CA ALA A 116 -2.37 2.74 -21.34
C ALA A 116 -1.37 3.72 -20.70
N TYR A 117 -1.15 4.88 -21.33
CA TYR A 117 -0.31 5.95 -20.77
C TYR A 117 -0.87 6.48 -19.44
N GLN A 118 -2.17 6.79 -19.38
CA GLN A 118 -2.81 7.27 -18.14
C GLN A 118 -2.72 6.24 -17.01
N ILE A 119 -2.94 4.95 -17.32
CA ILE A 119 -2.79 3.86 -16.35
C ILE A 119 -1.34 3.80 -15.85
N GLY A 120 -0.36 3.89 -16.75
CA GLY A 120 1.05 3.89 -16.39
C GLY A 120 1.46 5.05 -15.48
N GLU A 121 0.97 6.26 -15.75
CA GLU A 121 1.22 7.43 -14.90
C GLU A 121 0.64 7.28 -13.50
N ILE A 122 -0.55 6.68 -13.36
CA ILE A 122 -1.14 6.36 -12.06
C ILE A 122 -0.30 5.31 -11.33
N LYS A 123 0.06 4.22 -12.03
CA LYS A 123 0.83 3.10 -11.45
C LYS A 123 2.22 3.52 -10.97
N LYS A 124 2.87 4.47 -11.64
CA LYS A 124 4.17 5.04 -11.23
C LYS A 124 4.13 5.77 -9.88
N ARG A 125 2.95 6.22 -9.43
CA ARG A 125 2.76 6.99 -8.19
C ARG A 125 2.33 6.15 -7.00
N ILE A 126 2.06 4.87 -7.20
CA ILE A 126 1.69 3.94 -6.14
C ILE A 126 2.84 2.96 -5.95
N PHE A 127 3.48 3.03 -4.79
CA PHE A 127 4.59 2.15 -4.41
C PHE A 127 4.07 1.08 -3.48
N CYS A 128 4.54 -0.15 -3.61
CA CYS A 128 4.06 -1.25 -2.81
C CYS A 128 5.15 -2.24 -2.39
N LEU A 129 4.91 -2.86 -1.24
CA LEU A 129 5.61 -4.04 -0.77
C LEU A 129 4.60 -5.18 -0.68
N SER A 130 4.79 -6.19 -1.51
CA SER A 130 4.00 -7.42 -1.51
C SER A 130 4.51 -8.39 -0.44
N LEU A 131 3.59 -8.85 0.40
CA LEU A 131 3.82 -9.75 1.52
C LEU A 131 2.81 -10.91 1.46
N CYS A 132 3.13 -12.00 2.13
CA CYS A 132 2.27 -13.17 2.26
C CYS A 132 1.80 -13.33 3.70
N GLU A 133 0.58 -13.82 3.90
CA GLU A 133 0.17 -14.31 5.22
C GLU A 133 1.10 -15.43 5.70
N THR A 134 1.53 -15.39 6.97
CA THR A 134 2.38 -16.43 7.58
C THR A 134 1.75 -17.81 7.57
N SER A 135 0.41 -17.86 7.53
CA SER A 135 -0.36 -19.11 7.45
C SER A 135 -0.01 -19.97 6.23
N LEU A 136 0.58 -19.40 5.17
CA LEU A 136 1.09 -20.17 4.04
C LEU A 136 2.23 -21.09 4.44
N GLU A 137 3.20 -20.58 5.21
CA GLU A 137 4.33 -21.38 5.68
C GLU A 137 3.88 -22.37 6.76
N ASP A 138 3.04 -21.93 7.69
CA ASP A 138 2.58 -22.77 8.81
C ASP A 138 1.84 -24.03 8.34
N LYS A 139 1.07 -23.90 7.25
CA LYS A 139 0.24 -24.96 6.66
C LYS A 139 0.91 -25.66 5.46
N MET A 140 2.19 -25.39 5.19
CA MET A 140 2.93 -25.96 4.05
C MET A 140 2.27 -25.66 2.69
N GLN A 141 1.65 -24.48 2.55
CA GLN A 141 0.98 -23.99 1.35
C GLN A 141 1.81 -22.93 0.60
N SER A 142 3.06 -22.70 1.01
CA SER A 142 3.95 -21.66 0.46
C SER A 142 4.72 -22.07 -0.81
N LEU A 143 4.49 -23.25 -1.37
CA LEU A 143 5.26 -23.77 -2.51
C LEU A 143 5.26 -22.83 -3.72
N SER A 144 4.12 -22.22 -4.05
CA SER A 144 4.04 -21.23 -5.14
C SER A 144 4.88 -19.99 -4.84
N ALA A 145 4.81 -19.47 -3.60
CA ALA A 145 5.58 -18.30 -3.21
C ALA A 145 7.10 -18.56 -3.26
N TRP A 146 7.54 -19.76 -2.85
CA TRP A 146 8.93 -20.18 -3.00
C TRP A 146 9.38 -20.28 -4.45
N ARG A 147 8.52 -20.81 -5.33
CA ARG A 147 8.83 -20.96 -6.77
C ARG A 147 8.96 -19.60 -7.47
N GLU A 148 8.02 -18.69 -7.22
CA GLU A 148 7.96 -17.41 -7.91
C GLU A 148 8.93 -16.37 -7.29
N TYR A 149 8.99 -16.30 -5.97
CA TYR A 149 9.65 -15.20 -5.26
C TYR A 149 10.86 -15.64 -4.44
N GLY A 150 10.78 -16.82 -3.82
CA GLY A 150 11.85 -17.41 -2.99
C GLY A 150 12.94 -18.17 -3.77
N ASP A 151 13.27 -17.69 -4.98
CA ASP A 151 14.33 -18.23 -5.84
C ASP A 151 14.29 -19.75 -6.03
N LYS A 152 13.09 -20.26 -6.35
CA LYS A 152 12.82 -21.70 -6.57
C LYS A 152 13.24 -22.60 -5.38
N GLY A 153 13.10 -22.07 -4.17
CA GLY A 153 13.48 -22.76 -2.93
C GLY A 153 14.94 -22.57 -2.52
N ASN A 154 15.76 -21.84 -3.29
CA ASN A 154 17.13 -21.46 -2.91
C ASN A 154 17.21 -20.10 -2.19
N GLY A 155 16.08 -19.40 -2.07
CA GLY A 155 15.99 -18.10 -1.43
C GLY A 155 15.64 -18.17 0.04
N VAL A 156 15.06 -17.08 0.55
CA VAL A 156 14.60 -16.97 1.94
C VAL A 156 13.18 -16.43 2.04
N GLY A 157 12.51 -16.78 3.13
CA GLY A 157 11.32 -16.08 3.61
C GLY A 157 11.69 -15.17 4.77
N ILE A 158 11.43 -13.88 4.66
CA ILE A 158 11.69 -12.90 5.72
C ILE A 158 10.38 -12.65 6.47
N VAL A 159 10.30 -13.08 7.73
CA VAL A 159 9.13 -12.81 8.57
C VAL A 159 9.27 -11.40 9.14
N LEU A 160 8.38 -10.52 8.69
CA LEU A 160 8.32 -9.12 9.08
C LEU A 160 7.18 -8.89 10.07
N SER A 161 7.46 -8.18 11.15
CA SER A 161 6.46 -7.75 12.13
C SER A 161 6.29 -6.24 12.09
N PHE A 162 5.03 -5.80 12.03
CA PHE A 162 4.65 -4.40 11.97
C PHE A 162 4.11 -3.93 13.31
N GLU A 163 4.54 -2.77 13.79
CA GLU A 163 4.00 -2.18 15.01
C GLU A 163 2.55 -1.70 14.80
N GLU A 164 1.60 -2.33 15.51
CA GLU A 164 0.17 -1.99 15.40
C GLU A 164 -0.16 -0.63 16.02
N LYS A 165 0.56 -0.21 17.06
CA LYS A 165 0.21 0.91 17.95
C LYS A 165 -0.16 2.19 17.19
N TYR A 166 0.55 2.48 16.10
CA TYR A 166 0.36 3.68 15.29
C TYR A 166 -0.20 3.42 13.89
N SER A 167 -0.71 2.21 13.64
CA SER A 167 -1.20 1.79 12.32
C SER A 167 -2.30 2.68 11.73
N LYS A 168 -3.11 3.31 12.60
CA LYS A 168 -4.17 4.26 12.20
C LYS A 168 -3.59 5.62 11.80
N GLN A 169 -2.47 6.02 12.40
CA GLN A 169 -1.84 7.33 12.18
C GLN A 169 -0.84 7.31 11.04
N TRP A 170 -0.56 6.16 10.44
CA TRP A 170 0.30 6.06 9.27
C TRP A 170 -0.17 7.01 8.16
N VAL A 171 0.72 7.86 7.67
CA VAL A 171 0.44 8.86 6.63
C VAL A 171 0.96 8.35 5.29
N TYR A 172 0.12 8.45 4.26
CA TYR A 172 0.38 7.93 2.89
C TYR A 172 0.51 6.41 2.77
N PHE A 173 0.77 5.71 3.88
CA PHE A 173 0.82 4.25 3.93
C PHE A 173 -0.54 3.62 4.19
N MET A 174 -0.82 2.52 3.52
CA MET A 174 -1.97 1.66 3.80
C MET A 174 -1.58 0.21 3.73
N LEU A 175 -2.10 -0.60 4.64
CA LEU A 175 -1.92 -2.04 4.67
C LEU A 175 -3.29 -2.69 4.51
N SER A 176 -3.42 -3.59 3.53
CA SER A 176 -4.64 -4.36 3.32
C SER A 176 -4.35 -5.72 2.71
N LYS A 177 -5.30 -6.65 2.85
CA LYS A 177 -5.32 -7.87 2.07
C LYS A 177 -5.67 -7.56 0.62
N ILE A 178 -5.19 -8.38 -0.31
CA ILE A 178 -5.68 -8.31 -1.68
C ILE A 178 -7.10 -8.91 -1.76
N HIS A 179 -7.96 -8.22 -2.50
CA HIS A 179 -9.32 -8.61 -2.79
C HIS A 179 -9.39 -9.26 -4.19
N TYR A 180 -9.77 -10.53 -4.22
CA TYR A 180 -9.73 -11.36 -5.43
C TYR A 180 -11.09 -11.59 -6.11
N ALA A 181 -12.20 -11.21 -5.44
CA ALA A 181 -13.55 -11.61 -5.83
C ALA A 181 -14.25 -10.59 -6.73
N ASN A 182 -14.99 -11.08 -7.73
CA ASN A 182 -15.85 -10.24 -8.59
C ASN A 182 -16.86 -9.41 -7.77
N THR A 183 -17.36 -9.93 -6.64
CA THR A 183 -18.26 -9.20 -5.76
C THR A 183 -17.59 -7.97 -5.13
N ALA A 184 -16.30 -8.05 -4.80
CA ALA A 184 -15.53 -6.90 -4.33
C ALA A 184 -15.40 -5.85 -5.45
N HIS A 185 -15.22 -6.29 -6.70
CA HIS A 185 -15.12 -5.39 -7.86
C HIS A 185 -16.44 -4.72 -8.23
N ARG A 186 -17.58 -5.41 -8.08
CA ARG A 186 -18.92 -4.84 -8.32
C ARG A 186 -19.26 -3.66 -7.40
N LYS A 187 -18.62 -3.55 -6.23
CA LYS A 187 -18.79 -2.36 -5.37
C LYS A 187 -18.36 -1.09 -6.08
N PHE A 188 -17.28 -1.12 -6.87
CA PHE A 188 -16.85 0.05 -7.64
C PHE A 188 -17.87 0.47 -8.70
N GLN A 189 -18.55 -0.49 -9.34
CA GLN A 189 -19.63 -0.17 -10.27
C GLN A 189 -20.80 0.53 -9.58
N ALA A 190 -21.20 0.04 -8.40
CA ALA A 190 -22.26 0.67 -7.61
C ALA A 190 -21.86 2.11 -7.20
N ILE A 191 -20.64 2.29 -6.71
CA ILE A 191 -20.11 3.59 -6.30
C ILE A 191 -19.99 4.56 -7.48
N ASP A 192 -19.55 4.12 -8.66
CA ASP A 192 -19.50 4.93 -9.88
C ASP A 192 -20.90 5.39 -10.31
N LYS A 193 -21.90 4.48 -10.21
CA LYS A 193 -23.30 4.84 -10.46
C LYS A 193 -23.82 5.87 -9.47
N MET A 194 -23.59 5.67 -8.16
CA MET A 194 -24.00 6.62 -7.11
C MET A 194 -23.34 7.99 -7.31
N TYR A 195 -22.08 8.02 -7.75
CA TYR A 195 -21.40 9.26 -8.07
C TYR A 195 -21.99 9.97 -9.30
N ASN A 196 -22.36 9.22 -10.35
CA ASN A 196 -23.02 9.80 -11.52
C ASN A 196 -24.41 10.38 -11.16
N GLU A 197 -25.18 9.70 -10.32
CA GLU A 197 -26.46 10.20 -9.79
C GLU A 197 -26.26 11.45 -8.92
N PHE A 198 -25.23 11.44 -8.07
CA PHE A 198 -24.83 12.60 -7.26
C PHE A 198 -24.54 13.83 -8.12
N LYS A 199 -23.71 13.69 -9.16
CA LYS A 199 -23.34 14.79 -10.07
C LYS A 199 -24.58 15.45 -10.69
N VAL A 200 -25.52 14.65 -11.18
CA VAL A 200 -26.75 15.16 -11.80
C VAL A 200 -27.64 15.84 -10.76
N LYS A 201 -27.85 15.21 -9.61
CA LYS A 201 -28.75 15.72 -8.56
C LYS A 201 -28.26 17.03 -7.95
N HIS A 202 -26.96 17.15 -7.72
CA HIS A 202 -26.37 18.29 -7.03
C HIS A 202 -25.74 19.34 -7.98
N ASN A 203 -25.63 19.03 -9.27
CA ASN A 203 -24.93 19.82 -10.28
C ASN A 203 -23.50 20.19 -9.82
N LEU A 204 -22.78 19.19 -9.31
CA LEU A 204 -21.44 19.33 -8.73
C LEU A 204 -20.55 18.14 -9.12
N THR A 205 -19.37 18.41 -9.66
CA THR A 205 -18.34 17.40 -9.92
C THR A 205 -17.27 17.42 -8.84
N VAL A 206 -16.87 16.23 -8.37
CA VAL A 206 -15.67 16.04 -7.54
C VAL A 206 -14.55 15.52 -8.44
N ASN A 207 -13.71 16.41 -8.96
CA ASN A 207 -12.70 16.07 -9.97
C ASN A 207 -11.62 15.09 -9.46
N SER A 208 -11.46 14.96 -8.14
CA SER A 208 -10.53 14.01 -7.51
C SER A 208 -11.15 12.63 -7.21
N PHE A 209 -12.43 12.40 -7.48
CA PHE A 209 -13.11 11.15 -7.13
C PHE A 209 -12.41 9.91 -7.70
N ASP A 210 -11.97 10.00 -8.95
CA ASP A 210 -11.29 8.92 -9.65
C ASP A 210 -9.96 8.58 -9.00
N ASN A 211 -9.19 9.61 -8.66
CA ASN A 211 -7.91 9.49 -7.97
C ASN A 211 -8.09 8.82 -6.60
N ILE A 212 -9.19 9.13 -5.90
CA ILE A 212 -9.54 8.45 -4.66
C ILE A 212 -9.69 6.95 -4.93
N LEU A 213 -10.48 6.55 -5.93
CA LEU A 213 -10.72 5.12 -6.23
C LEU A 213 -9.46 4.38 -6.70
N TYR A 214 -8.66 5.00 -7.57
CA TYR A 214 -7.47 4.39 -8.18
C TYR A 214 -6.43 3.95 -7.14
N LYS A 215 -6.30 4.67 -6.03
CA LYS A 215 -5.45 4.24 -4.91
C LYS A 215 -5.85 2.86 -4.38
N TYR A 216 -7.15 2.58 -4.28
CA TYR A 216 -7.67 1.31 -3.77
C TYR A 216 -7.56 0.18 -4.76
N PHE A 217 -7.48 0.46 -6.07
CA PHE A 217 -7.31 -0.57 -7.10
C PHE A 217 -6.01 -1.36 -6.93
N ALA A 218 -5.02 -0.77 -6.25
CA ALA A 218 -3.78 -1.44 -5.83
C ALA A 218 -4.01 -2.62 -4.87
N PHE A 219 -5.22 -2.80 -4.33
CA PHE A 219 -5.59 -3.93 -3.46
C PHE A 219 -6.47 -4.95 -4.17
N HIS A 220 -6.56 -4.92 -5.50
CA HIS A 220 -7.42 -5.80 -6.26
C HIS A 220 -6.63 -6.56 -7.33
N LYS A 221 -6.79 -7.89 -7.32
CA LYS A 221 -6.17 -8.78 -8.30
C LYS A 221 -7.19 -9.77 -8.87
N HIS A 222 -6.80 -10.40 -9.97
CA HIS A 222 -7.55 -11.51 -10.53
C HIS A 222 -7.57 -12.72 -9.58
N ASN A 223 -8.65 -13.50 -9.58
CA ASN A 223 -8.84 -14.62 -8.65
C ASN A 223 -7.79 -15.74 -8.77
N MET A 224 -7.09 -15.83 -9.90
CA MET A 224 -5.98 -16.79 -10.08
C MET A 224 -4.83 -16.58 -9.09
N TYR A 225 -4.63 -15.37 -8.60
CA TYR A 225 -3.58 -15.02 -7.64
C TYR A 225 -3.98 -15.25 -6.18
N LYS A 226 -5.20 -15.76 -5.92
CA LYS A 226 -5.71 -15.98 -4.57
C LYS A 226 -4.83 -16.93 -3.73
N VAL A 227 -4.09 -17.82 -4.40
CA VAL A 227 -3.15 -18.75 -3.75
C VAL A 227 -2.02 -18.01 -3.01
N GLU A 228 -1.66 -16.80 -3.43
CA GLU A 228 -0.60 -15.97 -2.81
C GLU A 228 -0.97 -15.50 -1.40
N LYS A 229 -2.27 -15.48 -1.06
CA LYS A 229 -2.80 -14.86 0.19
C LYS A 229 -2.07 -13.54 0.50
N GLU A 230 -1.99 -12.68 -0.51
CA GLU A 230 -1.16 -11.49 -0.44
C GLU A 230 -1.76 -10.47 0.54
N VAL A 231 -0.88 -9.91 1.34
CA VAL A 231 -1.09 -8.68 2.09
C VAL A 231 -0.14 -7.64 1.51
N ARG A 232 -0.66 -6.46 1.23
CA ARG A 232 0.10 -5.41 0.57
C ARG A 232 0.18 -4.20 1.45
N LEU A 233 1.40 -3.69 1.62
CA LEU A 233 1.64 -2.33 2.06
C LEU A 233 1.76 -1.45 0.81
N ILE A 234 1.00 -0.37 0.71
CA ILE A 234 1.21 0.66 -0.30
C ILE A 234 1.66 1.96 0.35
N TYR A 235 2.34 2.78 -0.44
CA TYR A 235 2.62 4.19 -0.19
C TYR A 235 2.15 5.01 -1.39
N CYS A 236 1.38 6.05 -1.13
CA CYS A 236 0.90 6.98 -2.17
C CYS A 236 0.59 8.35 -1.54
N GLN A 237 1.35 9.37 -1.96
CA GLN A 237 1.18 10.77 -1.49
C GLN A 237 0.02 11.50 -2.16
N GLY A 238 -0.56 10.89 -3.19
CA GLY A 238 -1.55 11.50 -4.05
C GLY A 238 -1.37 10.99 -5.47
N LEU A 239 -2.37 11.24 -6.29
CA LEU A 239 -2.31 10.97 -7.73
C LEU A 239 -2.37 12.26 -8.55
N SER A 240 -2.26 13.43 -7.90
CA SER A 240 -2.21 14.71 -8.60
C SER A 240 -0.80 14.94 -9.17
N HIS A 241 -0.70 15.79 -10.20
CA HIS A 241 0.52 15.94 -10.99
C HIS A 241 1.72 16.55 -10.22
N TYR A 242 1.48 17.05 -9.00
CA TYR A 242 2.50 17.68 -8.17
C TYR A 242 3.01 16.77 -7.03
N ASP A 243 2.47 15.55 -6.90
CA ASP A 243 2.69 14.68 -5.73
C ASP A 243 3.72 13.56 -5.99
N GLU A 244 4.81 13.84 -6.71
CA GLU A 244 5.81 12.80 -7.01
C GLU A 244 6.79 12.59 -5.83
N PRO A 245 6.82 11.39 -5.23
CA PRO A 245 7.80 11.10 -4.20
C PRO A 245 9.20 11.02 -4.79
N SER A 246 10.21 11.37 -3.99
CA SER A 246 11.60 11.10 -4.32
C SER A 246 11.84 9.59 -4.39
N ALA A 247 11.79 9.04 -5.61
CA ALA A 247 11.96 7.62 -5.87
C ALA A 247 13.32 7.34 -6.53
N HIS A 248 13.89 6.20 -6.20
CA HIS A 248 15.09 5.66 -6.84
C HIS A 248 14.70 4.95 -8.14
N VAL A 249 15.61 4.95 -9.11
CA VAL A 249 15.45 4.20 -10.37
C VAL A 249 16.23 2.88 -10.26
N ASP A 250 15.63 1.81 -10.77
CA ASP A 250 16.23 0.47 -10.82
C ASP A 250 15.89 -0.24 -12.13
N ILE A 251 16.48 -1.41 -12.34
CA ILE A 251 16.14 -2.33 -13.43
C ILE A 251 15.59 -3.62 -12.82
N ASN A 252 14.38 -4.01 -13.24
CA ASN A 252 13.75 -5.23 -12.73
C ASN A 252 14.34 -6.50 -13.39
N ARG A 253 13.89 -7.69 -12.96
CA ARG A 253 14.33 -8.99 -13.51
C ARG A 253 14.04 -9.19 -15.01
N LYS A 254 13.20 -8.34 -15.60
CA LYS A 254 12.84 -8.33 -17.03
C LYS A 254 13.66 -7.32 -17.83
N ASN A 255 14.67 -6.70 -17.23
CA ASN A 255 15.47 -5.63 -17.81
C ASN A 255 14.66 -4.35 -18.13
N GLU A 256 13.56 -4.12 -17.41
CA GLU A 256 12.72 -2.93 -17.57
C GLU A 256 13.06 -1.90 -16.49
N LYS A 257 13.02 -0.62 -16.86
CA LYS A 257 13.16 0.48 -15.90
C LYS A 257 11.99 0.46 -14.91
N THR A 258 12.29 0.48 -13.63
CA THR A 258 11.31 0.62 -12.55
C THR A 258 11.77 1.70 -11.56
N SER A 259 10.90 2.04 -10.61
CA SER A 259 11.26 2.90 -9.49
C SER A 259 10.79 2.33 -8.17
N PHE A 260 11.50 2.68 -7.11
CA PHE A 260 11.17 2.28 -5.75
C PHE A 260 11.43 3.40 -4.76
N ILE A 261 10.74 3.34 -3.63
CA ILE A 261 11.08 4.10 -2.42
C ILE A 261 11.61 3.15 -1.35
N GLU A 262 12.35 3.70 -0.40
CA GLU A 262 12.89 2.92 0.71
C GLU A 262 12.08 3.13 1.99
N LEU A 263 11.85 2.04 2.71
CA LEU A 263 11.24 2.03 4.04
C LEU A 263 12.22 1.40 5.03
N GLU A 264 12.57 2.14 6.06
CA GLU A 264 13.57 1.73 7.05
C GLU A 264 13.04 0.64 7.98
N LEU A 265 13.90 -0.33 8.27
CA LEU A 265 13.69 -1.34 9.30
C LEU A 265 14.05 -0.77 10.68
N GLU A 266 13.31 -1.19 11.69
CA GLU A 266 13.49 -0.82 13.10
C GLU A 266 13.52 0.69 13.37
N TRP A 267 12.89 1.46 12.47
CA TRP A 267 12.82 2.92 12.53
C TRP A 267 12.47 3.36 13.95
N ASP A 268 13.36 4.14 14.56
CA ASP A 268 13.08 4.77 15.84
C ASP A 268 12.78 6.23 15.61
N TRP A 269 11.67 6.65 16.19
CA TRP A 269 11.52 8.05 16.51
C TRP A 269 12.34 8.29 17.78
N ASP A 270 13.41 9.06 17.69
CA ASP A 270 14.04 9.51 18.93
C ASP A 270 13.01 10.27 19.80
N GLU A 271 13.16 10.16 21.11
CA GLU A 271 12.20 10.67 22.09
C GLU A 271 11.97 12.18 21.95
N LYS A 272 13.00 12.93 21.56
CA LYS A 272 12.95 14.38 21.31
C LYS A 272 12.10 14.72 20.09
N THR A 273 12.21 13.95 19.02
CA THR A 273 11.40 14.09 17.81
C THR A 273 9.94 13.75 18.09
N ARG A 274 9.68 12.72 18.91
CA ARG A 274 8.31 12.40 19.38
C ARG A 274 7.70 13.54 20.18
N GLU A 275 8.41 14.04 21.20
CA GLU A 275 7.94 15.13 22.05
C GLU A 275 7.73 16.42 21.26
N PHE A 276 8.63 16.75 20.34
CA PHE A 276 8.51 17.92 19.48
C PHE A 276 7.27 17.85 18.59
N ILE A 277 7.03 16.73 17.91
CA ILE A 277 5.87 16.54 17.03
C ILE A 277 4.56 16.65 17.82
N ILE A 278 4.48 15.99 18.99
CA ILE A 278 3.30 16.02 19.85
C ILE A 278 3.06 17.44 20.38
N LYS A 279 4.11 18.15 20.79
CA LYS A 279 4.02 19.49 21.42
C LYS A 279 3.66 20.61 20.43
N GLN A 280 4.05 20.48 19.16
CA GLN A 280 3.80 21.51 18.14
C GLN A 280 2.44 21.37 17.45
N GLY A 281 1.66 20.32 17.73
CA GLY A 281 0.41 20.06 16.99
C GLY A 281 0.62 19.85 15.49
N ILE A 282 1.88 19.62 15.06
CA ILE A 282 2.22 19.29 13.68
C ILE A 282 1.68 17.88 13.43
N THR A 283 0.63 17.78 12.62
CA THR A 283 0.10 16.50 12.16
C THR A 283 1.19 15.67 11.46
N PRO A 284 1.06 14.35 11.47
CA PRO A 284 2.17 13.40 11.47
C PRO A 284 2.60 13.06 10.05
N HIS A 285 3.00 14.03 9.23
CA HIS A 285 3.44 13.78 7.83
C HIS A 285 4.58 12.75 7.70
N MET A 286 5.16 12.34 8.83
CA MET A 286 6.22 11.35 8.94
C MET A 286 5.77 10.01 9.56
N VAL A 287 4.54 9.87 10.09
CA VAL A 287 4.15 8.63 10.79
C VAL A 287 4.09 7.50 9.78
N ARG A 288 5.03 6.58 9.90
CA ARG A 288 5.28 5.48 8.97
C ARG A 288 5.29 4.14 9.70
N PRO A 289 5.10 3.02 8.97
CA PRO A 289 5.23 1.69 9.55
C PRO A 289 6.60 1.49 10.21
N VAL A 290 6.59 0.98 11.44
CA VAL A 290 7.79 0.46 12.12
C VAL A 290 7.80 -1.04 11.91
N ILE A 291 8.86 -1.55 11.26
CA ILE A 291 8.96 -2.94 10.82
C ILE A 291 10.21 -3.57 11.40
N SER A 292 10.10 -4.75 12.00
CA SER A 292 11.24 -5.58 12.43
C SER A 292 11.30 -6.88 11.64
N ILE A 293 12.48 -7.48 11.57
CA ILE A 293 12.65 -8.86 11.10
C ILE A 293 12.59 -9.77 12.32
N ASP A 294 11.58 -10.62 12.37
CA ASP A 294 11.42 -11.58 13.47
C ASP A 294 12.14 -12.89 13.18
N LYS A 295 12.14 -13.31 11.91
CA LYS A 295 12.65 -14.61 11.49
C LYS A 295 13.11 -14.59 10.03
N ILE A 296 14.14 -15.37 9.76
CA ILE A 296 14.62 -15.70 8.41
C ILE A 296 14.44 -17.20 8.21
N ILE A 297 13.68 -17.56 7.19
CA ILE A 297 13.37 -18.94 6.84
C ILE A 297 14.21 -19.30 5.63
N PHE A 298 15.10 -20.29 5.75
CA PHE A 298 15.83 -20.81 4.60
C PHE A 298 14.93 -21.67 3.71
N GLY A 299 15.05 -21.45 2.41
CA GLY A 299 14.35 -22.26 1.42
C GLY A 299 14.76 -23.73 1.47
N TYR A 300 13.84 -24.58 1.03
CA TYR A 300 13.97 -26.04 1.14
C TYR A 300 15.07 -26.64 0.24
N HIS A 301 15.61 -25.90 -0.74
CA HIS A 301 16.72 -26.33 -1.58
C HIS A 301 18.10 -25.78 -1.18
N ILE A 302 18.19 -24.90 -0.18
CA ILE A 302 19.51 -24.41 0.27
C ILE A 302 20.29 -25.57 0.90
N ALA A 303 21.50 -25.81 0.40
CA ALA A 303 22.41 -26.84 0.92
C ALA A 303 22.85 -26.56 2.37
N ASN A 304 23.01 -27.60 3.19
CA ASN A 304 23.31 -27.45 4.62
C ASN A 304 24.63 -26.71 4.90
N ASN A 305 25.66 -26.90 4.07
CA ASN A 305 26.92 -26.16 4.19
C ASN A 305 26.73 -24.66 3.91
N ALA A 306 25.99 -24.32 2.84
CA ALA A 306 25.68 -22.94 2.50
C ALA A 306 24.84 -22.25 3.59
N LYS A 307 23.93 -22.98 4.26
CA LYS A 307 23.14 -22.43 5.39
C LYS A 307 24.03 -21.92 6.52
N TYR A 308 25.10 -22.64 6.85
CA TYR A 308 26.02 -22.23 7.90
C TYR A 308 26.71 -20.91 7.55
N GLU A 309 27.28 -20.82 6.35
CA GLU A 309 27.95 -19.60 5.85
C GLU A 309 26.98 -18.42 5.77
N ILE A 310 25.78 -18.63 5.24
CA ILE A 310 24.75 -17.59 5.16
C ILE A 310 24.32 -17.14 6.55
N ALA A 311 24.15 -18.08 7.49
CA ALA A 311 23.78 -17.76 8.86
C ALA A 311 24.85 -16.93 9.56
N GLU A 312 26.14 -17.24 9.42
CA GLU A 312 27.23 -16.43 9.99
C GLU A 312 27.16 -14.98 9.48
N VAL A 313 26.96 -14.78 8.18
CA VAL A 313 26.83 -13.43 7.60
C VAL A 313 25.58 -12.72 8.14
N ILE A 314 24.45 -13.42 8.29
CA ILE A 314 23.24 -12.84 8.89
C ILE A 314 23.51 -12.38 10.33
N HIS A 315 24.19 -13.19 11.14
CA HIS A 315 24.50 -12.85 12.53
C HIS A 315 25.36 -11.58 12.61
N GLU A 316 26.37 -11.45 11.74
CA GLU A 316 27.21 -10.26 11.68
C GLU A 316 26.43 -9.01 11.23
N LEU A 317 25.60 -9.12 10.19
CA LEU A 317 24.81 -8.00 9.68
C LEU A 317 23.69 -7.58 10.65
N THR A 318 23.23 -8.48 11.52
CA THR A 318 22.14 -8.23 12.46
C THR A 318 22.61 -7.95 13.88
N LYS A 319 23.92 -7.80 14.11
CA LYS A 319 24.49 -7.54 15.45
C LYS A 319 23.91 -6.29 16.13
N ASP A 320 23.63 -5.24 15.34
CA ASP A 320 23.12 -3.94 15.79
C ASP A 320 21.60 -3.81 15.56
N PHE A 321 20.90 -4.90 15.30
CA PHE A 321 19.44 -4.89 15.23
C PHE A 321 18.88 -4.91 16.65
N LYS A 322 17.77 -4.20 16.88
CA LYS A 322 17.07 -4.20 18.18
C LYS A 322 16.59 -5.60 18.54
N LYS A 323 16.18 -6.38 17.53
CA LYS A 323 15.81 -7.78 17.66
C LYS A 323 16.61 -8.64 16.69
N LYS A 324 17.32 -9.63 17.22
CA LYS A 324 18.01 -10.63 16.39
C LYS A 324 16.98 -11.58 15.76
N PRO A 325 17.00 -11.78 14.43
CA PRO A 325 16.06 -12.67 13.78
C PRO A 325 16.36 -14.13 14.12
N GLU A 326 15.32 -14.91 14.37
CA GLU A 326 15.44 -16.38 14.46
C GLU A 326 15.74 -16.94 13.06
N ILE A 327 16.70 -17.85 12.93
CA ILE A 327 16.98 -18.53 11.66
C ILE A 327 16.43 -19.95 11.73
N VAL A 328 15.56 -20.31 10.77
CA VAL A 328 14.92 -21.63 10.71
C VAL A 328 14.90 -22.16 9.27
N ASP A 329 14.63 -23.45 9.12
CA ASP A 329 14.35 -24.06 7.83
C ASP A 329 12.86 -23.98 7.47
N SER A 330 12.56 -23.86 6.18
CA SER A 330 11.19 -24.03 5.68
C SER A 330 10.67 -25.42 6.04
N LYS A 331 9.40 -25.50 6.43
CA LYS A 331 8.73 -26.78 6.69
C LYS A 331 8.67 -27.66 5.43
N LEU A 332 8.76 -27.07 4.23
CA LEU A 332 8.77 -27.81 2.97
C LEU A 332 10.01 -28.69 2.79
N LYS A 333 11.09 -28.49 3.57
CA LYS A 333 12.27 -29.36 3.57
C LYS A 333 11.96 -30.81 3.96
N GLU A 334 10.84 -31.05 4.64
CA GLU A 334 10.38 -32.42 4.94
C GLU A 334 9.77 -33.12 3.72
N GLN A 335 9.46 -32.38 2.65
CA GLN A 335 8.78 -32.88 1.45
C GLN A 335 9.69 -32.96 0.21
N PHE A 336 10.85 -32.33 0.24
CA PHE A 336 11.83 -32.22 -0.86
C PHE A 336 13.24 -32.36 -0.29
#